data_AF-R7MXE1-F1
#
_entry.id   AF-R7MXE1-F1
#
_cell.length_a   1.000
_cell.length_b   1.000
_cell.length_c   1.000
_cell.angle_alpha   90.00
_cell.angle_beta   90.00
_cell.angle_gamma   90.00
#
_symmetry.space_group_name_H-M   'P 1'
#
loop_
_entity.id
_entity.type
_entity.pdbx_description
1 polymer ?
#
loop_
_entity_poly.entity_id
_entity_poly.type
_entity_poly.pdbx_seq_one_letter_code
_entity_poly.pdbx_strand_id
1 'polypeptide(L)'
;MATVQEKIDQLHEKLAKIELGGGQKRIDSQHKKGKMTARERLAKLFDEGSFTEMGQFIHHRCMNFNMQEKEIPGDGVVTGYGTVRGRLVFAYAEDFTVEGGSLGEMHAHKIAQMQEMALKMGAPVIGINDSGGARIQEGVDALSGFGRIFMNNTAASGVIPQIAVIMGPCAGGAVYSPALMDFVFMVKNTSDMFLTGPAVIKSVTAEEVTAEELGGAMTHSSISGVAHFACENEDDCIEKIKALLDFLPSNNMEEAPVVESDDDPNREDESLNSIIPDNSSMPYDMLDVIKSCVDDGNVFQVLENYALNIITCFARFDGQTVGIIANQPKFLAGCLDINASDKAARFIRFCDSFNIPVVTFVDVPGFLPGTTQEYGGIIRHGAKMLYAYCEATVPKITVVTRKAYGGAYIAMCCRQLGADMVMAWPSAEIAVMGPDGAANIIFKHDPEKEKKKQEYINEFSTPYKAAEHGQIDCVIEPKETRPRIISALAMLYSKREERPSKKHGNMPL
;
A
#
# COMPACT_ATOMS: atom_id res chain seq x y z
N MET A 1 -6.31 -54.82 16.18
CA MET A 1 -5.74 -53.46 16.09
C MET A 1 -5.44 -53.20 14.63
N ALA A 2 -5.81 -52.03 14.10
CA ALA A 2 -5.47 -51.70 12.71
C ALA A 2 -3.94 -51.67 12.52
N THR A 3 -3.46 -52.17 11.39
CA THR A 3 -2.05 -52.12 10.98
C THR A 3 -1.61 -50.68 10.73
N VAL A 4 -0.29 -50.44 10.66
CA VAL A 4 0.24 -49.12 10.32
C VAL A 4 -0.23 -48.70 8.91
N GLN A 5 -0.27 -49.63 7.96
CA GLN A 5 -0.75 -49.36 6.60
C GLN A 5 -2.22 -48.95 6.59
N GLU A 6 -3.10 -49.68 7.29
CA GLU A 6 -4.52 -49.34 7.39
C GLU A 6 -4.75 -47.94 8.00
N LYS A 7 -3.89 -47.51 8.93
CA LYS A 7 -3.94 -46.16 9.50
C LYS A 7 -3.49 -45.08 8.50
N ILE A 8 -2.52 -45.39 7.64
CA ILE A 8 -2.07 -44.48 6.57
C ILE A 8 -3.16 -44.35 5.51
N ASP A 9 -3.79 -45.46 5.11
CA ASP A 9 -4.90 -45.44 4.15
C ASP A 9 -6.08 -44.63 4.72
N GLN A 10 -6.41 -44.81 6.00
CA GLN A 10 -7.40 -44.00 6.70
C GLN A 10 -7.04 -42.50 6.74
N LEU A 11 -5.76 -42.16 6.88
CA LEU A 11 -5.30 -40.77 6.81
C LEU A 11 -5.57 -40.19 5.43
N HIS A 12 -5.19 -40.89 4.36
CA HIS A 12 -5.41 -40.44 2.98
C HIS A 12 -6.91 -40.27 2.67
N GLU A 13 -7.76 -41.18 3.12
CA GLU A 13 -9.22 -41.06 2.97
C GLU A 13 -9.77 -39.79 3.66
N LYS A 14 -9.31 -39.52 4.89
CA LYS A 14 -9.75 -38.33 5.63
C LYS A 14 -9.22 -37.04 5.00
N LEU A 15 -7.98 -37.02 4.52
CA LEU A 15 -7.40 -35.87 3.82
C LEU A 15 -8.14 -35.58 2.52
N ALA A 16 -8.39 -36.60 1.69
CA ALA A 16 -9.14 -36.44 0.45
C ALA A 16 -10.55 -35.85 0.69
N LYS A 17 -11.19 -36.22 1.80
CA LYS A 17 -12.48 -35.65 2.20
C LYS A 17 -12.38 -34.17 2.60
N ILE A 18 -11.32 -33.80 3.34
CA ILE A 18 -11.08 -32.42 3.77
C ILE A 18 -10.72 -31.53 2.57
N GLU A 19 -9.92 -32.05 1.65
CA GLU A 19 -9.50 -31.35 0.44
C GLU A 19 -10.66 -31.04 -0.50
N LEU A 20 -11.72 -31.84 -0.47
CA LEU A 20 -12.95 -31.61 -1.23
C LEU A 20 -13.79 -30.44 -0.68
N GLY A 21 -13.48 -29.92 0.51
CA GLY A 21 -14.16 -28.77 1.11
C GLY A 21 -15.68 -28.96 1.17
N GLY A 22 -16.43 -28.04 0.58
CA GLY A 22 -17.90 -28.08 0.49
C GLY A 22 -18.48 -29.09 -0.51
N GLY A 23 -17.64 -29.92 -1.14
CA GLY A 23 -18.04 -30.92 -2.13
C GLY A 23 -17.96 -30.42 -3.58
N GLN A 24 -17.81 -31.36 -4.53
CA GLN A 24 -17.63 -31.07 -5.96
C GLN A 24 -18.67 -30.10 -6.54
N LYS A 25 -19.95 -30.25 -6.17
CA LYS A 25 -21.02 -29.36 -6.65
C LYS A 25 -20.79 -27.88 -6.28
N ARG A 26 -20.20 -27.60 -5.11
CA ARG A 26 -19.90 -26.23 -4.68
C ARG A 26 -18.62 -25.72 -5.33
N ILE A 27 -17.63 -26.58 -5.55
CA ILE A 27 -16.43 -26.28 -6.34
C ILE A 27 -16.84 -25.88 -7.77
N ASP A 28 -17.66 -26.67 -8.45
CA ASP A 28 -18.16 -26.34 -9.80
C ASP A 28 -18.92 -25.00 -9.84
N SER A 29 -19.65 -24.67 -8.77
CA SER A 29 -20.37 -23.40 -8.63
C SER A 29 -19.42 -22.22 -8.44
N GLN A 30 -18.32 -22.41 -7.68
CA GLN A 30 -17.25 -21.43 -7.51
C GLN A 30 -16.56 -21.16 -8.86
N HIS A 31 -16.15 -22.22 -9.57
CA HIS A 31 -15.50 -22.11 -10.88
C HIS A 31 -16.39 -21.46 -11.94
N LYS A 32 -17.71 -21.73 -11.93
CA LYS A 32 -18.69 -21.07 -12.82
C LYS A 32 -18.77 -19.55 -12.62
N LYS A 33 -18.35 -19.04 -11.46
CA LYS A 33 -18.25 -17.59 -11.19
C LYS A 33 -16.90 -17.00 -11.59
N GLY A 34 -16.02 -17.79 -12.22
CA GLY A 34 -14.67 -17.39 -12.58
C GLY A 34 -13.71 -17.28 -11.40
N LYS A 35 -14.02 -17.94 -10.27
CA LYS A 35 -13.22 -17.91 -9.04
C LYS A 35 -12.54 -19.24 -8.80
N MET A 36 -11.33 -19.25 -8.28
CA MET A 36 -10.66 -20.47 -7.83
C MET A 36 -11.14 -20.86 -6.43
N THR A 37 -10.82 -22.09 -6.01
CA THR A 37 -10.97 -22.56 -4.63
C THR A 37 -9.83 -22.06 -3.75
N ALA A 38 -9.99 -22.12 -2.43
CA ALA A 38 -8.94 -21.75 -1.47
C ALA A 38 -7.61 -22.48 -1.72
N ARG A 39 -7.67 -23.78 -2.02
CA ARG A 39 -6.47 -24.62 -2.24
C ARG A 39 -5.81 -24.33 -3.58
N GLU A 40 -6.57 -24.08 -4.64
CA GLU A 40 -6.02 -23.66 -5.95
C GLU A 40 -5.29 -22.32 -5.84
N ARG A 41 -5.84 -21.36 -5.08
CA ARG A 41 -5.19 -20.06 -4.83
C ARG A 41 -3.87 -20.21 -4.10
N LEU A 42 -3.82 -21.04 -3.04
CA LEU A 42 -2.59 -21.33 -2.30
C LEU A 42 -1.56 -22.07 -3.18
N ALA A 43 -2.00 -23.05 -3.98
CA ALA A 43 -1.12 -23.78 -4.89
C ALA A 43 -0.49 -22.89 -5.96
N LYS A 44 -1.19 -21.84 -6.41
CA LYS A 44 -0.64 -20.85 -7.34
C LYS A 44 0.26 -19.82 -6.67
N LEU A 45 -0.02 -19.47 -5.41
CA LEU A 45 0.76 -18.52 -4.65
C LEU A 45 2.14 -19.06 -4.29
N PHE A 46 2.19 -20.28 -3.74
CA PHE A 46 3.42 -20.91 -3.25
C PHE A 46 4.20 -21.61 -4.35
N ASP A 47 5.51 -21.74 -4.15
CA ASP A 47 6.38 -22.55 -4.98
C ASP A 47 5.92 -24.01 -4.95
N GLU A 48 6.09 -24.70 -6.07
CA GLU A 48 5.60 -26.07 -6.25
C GLU A 48 6.11 -27.01 -5.13
N GLY A 49 5.17 -27.69 -4.46
CA GLY A 49 5.47 -28.63 -3.39
C GLY A 49 5.93 -28.01 -2.06
N SER A 50 5.95 -26.68 -1.91
CA SER A 50 6.43 -26.01 -0.70
C SER A 50 5.37 -25.82 0.40
N PHE A 51 4.08 -25.79 0.03
CA PHE A 51 3.01 -25.49 0.97
C PHE A 51 2.80 -26.62 2.00
N THR A 52 2.91 -26.26 3.28
CA THR A 52 2.61 -27.11 4.42
C THR A 52 1.38 -26.60 5.15
N GLU A 53 0.28 -27.35 5.03
CA GLU A 53 -0.98 -27.00 5.68
C GLU A 53 -0.96 -27.30 7.18
N MET A 54 -1.58 -26.42 7.96
CA MET A 54 -1.73 -26.52 9.41
C MET A 54 -3.20 -26.67 9.80
N GLY A 55 -3.47 -27.47 10.83
CA GLY A 55 -4.82 -27.58 11.40
C GLY A 55 -5.87 -28.16 10.46
N GLN A 56 -5.47 -29.08 9.57
CA GLN A 56 -6.34 -29.70 8.55
C GLN A 56 -7.60 -30.35 9.16
N PHE A 57 -7.43 -31.02 10.30
CA PHE A 57 -8.49 -31.77 11.01
C PHE A 57 -9.25 -30.95 12.07
N ILE A 58 -9.08 -29.63 12.11
CA ILE A 58 -9.85 -28.80 13.04
C ILE A 58 -11.31 -28.75 12.60
N HIS A 59 -12.21 -28.90 13.57
CA HIS A 59 -13.66 -28.85 13.40
C HIS A 59 -14.25 -27.80 14.33
N HIS A 60 -15.36 -27.17 13.92
CA HIS A 60 -16.14 -26.32 14.81
C HIS A 60 -16.65 -27.11 16.03
N ARG A 61 -16.93 -26.39 17.12
CA ARG A 61 -17.51 -26.98 18.35
C ARG A 61 -18.93 -26.50 18.63
N CYS A 62 -19.50 -25.74 17.70
CA CYS A 62 -20.85 -25.18 17.83
C CYS A 62 -21.93 -26.27 17.84
N MET A 63 -22.83 -26.19 18.84
CA MET A 63 -24.00 -27.05 19.03
C MET A 63 -25.33 -26.31 18.76
N ASN A 64 -25.26 -25.01 18.43
CA ASN A 64 -26.46 -24.20 18.17
C ASN A 64 -26.98 -24.45 16.75
N PHE A 65 -28.29 -24.26 16.54
CA PHE A 65 -28.91 -24.27 15.20
C PHE A 65 -28.57 -25.51 14.34
N ASN A 66 -28.47 -26.68 14.97
CA ASN A 66 -28.11 -27.96 14.34
C ASN A 66 -26.72 -27.97 13.67
N MET A 67 -25.81 -27.10 14.10
CA MET A 67 -24.44 -27.06 13.58
C MET A 67 -23.69 -28.37 13.80
N GLN A 68 -23.97 -29.11 14.88
CA GLN A 68 -23.35 -30.40 15.18
C GLN A 68 -23.61 -31.49 14.13
N GLU A 69 -24.63 -31.32 13.29
CA GLU A 69 -24.95 -32.24 12.19
C GLU A 69 -24.24 -31.85 10.88
N LYS A 70 -23.64 -30.65 10.82
CA LYS A 70 -22.93 -30.17 9.64
C LYS A 70 -21.47 -30.58 9.71
N GLU A 71 -20.97 -31.08 8.59
CA GLU A 71 -19.54 -31.29 8.42
C GLU A 71 -18.92 -30.06 7.75
N ILE A 72 -18.00 -29.40 8.46
CA ILE A 72 -17.34 -28.17 8.03
C ILE A 72 -15.83 -28.43 8.00
N PRO A 73 -15.29 -28.99 6.90
CA PRO A 73 -13.89 -29.37 6.83
C PRO A 73 -12.95 -28.19 7.06
N GLY A 74 -11.94 -28.38 7.91
CA GLY A 74 -10.96 -27.34 8.26
C GLY A 74 -11.55 -26.07 8.87
N ASP A 75 -12.82 -26.12 9.29
CA ASP A 75 -13.67 -25.00 9.68
C ASP A 75 -13.81 -23.85 8.64
N GLY A 76 -13.64 -24.18 7.35
CA GLY A 76 -13.82 -23.23 6.25
C GLY A 76 -12.63 -22.30 5.98
N VAL A 77 -11.44 -22.65 6.47
CA VAL A 77 -10.19 -21.95 6.13
C VAL A 77 -9.02 -22.93 6.01
N VAL A 78 -8.19 -22.73 5.00
CA VAL A 78 -6.91 -23.41 4.85
C VAL A 78 -5.82 -22.46 5.37
N THR A 79 -4.99 -22.91 6.31
CA THR A 79 -3.90 -22.10 6.87
C THR A 79 -2.60 -22.87 6.77
N GLY A 80 -1.48 -22.17 6.64
CA GLY A 80 -0.18 -22.82 6.56
C GLY A 80 0.95 -21.87 6.22
N TYR A 81 2.05 -22.45 5.76
CA TYR A 81 3.23 -21.74 5.29
C TYR A 81 3.86 -22.47 4.12
N GLY A 82 4.71 -21.79 3.37
CA GLY A 82 5.47 -22.36 2.27
C GLY A 82 6.52 -21.37 1.82
N THR A 83 7.01 -21.51 0.60
CA THR A 83 7.92 -20.53 0.01
C THR A 83 7.29 -19.81 -1.18
N VAL A 84 7.57 -18.52 -1.32
CA VAL A 84 7.29 -17.76 -2.54
C VAL A 84 8.63 -17.27 -3.06
N ARG A 85 9.05 -17.79 -4.21
CA ARG A 85 10.38 -17.54 -4.79
C ARG A 85 11.50 -17.84 -3.78
N GLY A 86 11.36 -18.96 -3.07
CA GLY A 86 12.31 -19.44 -2.07
C GLY A 86 12.23 -18.75 -0.70
N ARG A 87 11.39 -17.73 -0.52
CA ARG A 87 11.25 -16.99 0.75
C ARG A 87 10.08 -17.51 1.57
N LEU A 88 10.28 -17.73 2.87
CA LEU A 88 9.24 -18.20 3.78
C LEU A 88 8.08 -17.19 3.84
N VAL A 89 6.87 -17.66 3.57
CA VAL A 89 5.64 -16.87 3.66
C VAL A 89 4.57 -17.70 4.34
N PHE A 90 3.78 -17.05 5.19
CA PHE A 90 2.61 -17.63 5.81
C PHE A 90 1.34 -17.17 5.09
N ALA A 91 0.34 -18.03 5.02
CA ALA A 91 -0.93 -17.66 4.39
C ALA A 91 -2.14 -18.34 5.00
N TYR A 92 -3.29 -17.69 4.86
CA TYR A 92 -4.60 -18.31 4.97
C TYR A 92 -5.41 -18.08 3.70
N ALA A 93 -6.29 -19.02 3.38
CA ALA A 93 -7.28 -18.88 2.34
C ALA A 93 -8.64 -19.39 2.83
N GLU A 94 -9.62 -18.51 2.86
CA GLU A 94 -11.00 -18.82 3.23
C GLU A 94 -11.67 -19.64 2.12
N ASP A 95 -12.34 -20.72 2.51
CA ASP A 95 -13.03 -21.61 1.58
C ASP A 95 -14.53 -21.29 1.53
N PHE A 96 -14.92 -20.50 0.54
CA PHE A 96 -16.32 -20.13 0.32
C PHE A 96 -17.25 -21.32 0.09
N THR A 97 -16.72 -22.46 -0.35
CA THR A 97 -17.53 -23.67 -0.53
C THR A 97 -18.00 -24.24 0.82
N VAL A 98 -17.28 -23.96 1.90
CA VAL A 98 -17.56 -24.46 3.25
C VAL A 98 -18.30 -23.40 4.07
N GLU A 99 -19.62 -23.57 4.24
CA GLU A 99 -20.50 -22.61 4.93
C GLU A 99 -20.29 -21.13 4.53
N GLY A 100 -20.05 -20.87 3.24
CA GLY A 100 -19.86 -19.52 2.70
C GLY A 100 -18.58 -18.84 3.19
N GLY A 101 -17.58 -19.62 3.61
CA GLY A 101 -16.34 -19.10 4.20
C GLY A 101 -16.56 -18.38 5.53
N SER A 102 -17.74 -18.55 6.15
CA SER A 102 -18.12 -17.80 7.34
C SER A 102 -17.17 -18.07 8.51
N LEU A 103 -16.74 -16.99 9.17
CA LEU A 103 -15.76 -17.05 10.24
C LEU A 103 -16.41 -17.50 11.55
N GLY A 104 -16.09 -18.72 11.98
CA GLY A 104 -16.40 -19.27 13.30
C GLY A 104 -15.23 -19.16 14.28
N GLU A 105 -15.43 -19.66 15.50
CA GLU A 105 -14.42 -19.67 16.58
C GLU A 105 -13.15 -20.41 16.14
N MET A 106 -13.29 -21.61 15.58
CA MET A 106 -12.16 -22.48 15.26
C MET A 106 -11.48 -22.07 13.94
N HIS A 107 -12.23 -21.50 13.01
CA HIS A 107 -11.72 -20.78 11.84
C HIS A 107 -10.80 -19.65 12.28
N ALA A 108 -11.27 -18.78 13.17
CA ALA A 108 -10.48 -17.68 13.68
C ALA A 108 -9.27 -18.16 14.48
N HIS A 109 -9.42 -19.24 15.25
CA HIS A 109 -8.32 -19.88 15.96
C HIS A 109 -7.19 -20.30 15.02
N LYS A 110 -7.52 -20.91 13.87
CA LYS A 110 -6.53 -21.31 12.85
C LYS A 110 -5.77 -20.11 12.29
N ILE A 111 -6.48 -19.05 11.91
CA ILE A 111 -5.86 -17.82 11.38
C ILE A 111 -4.96 -17.20 12.44
N ALA A 112 -5.47 -17.01 13.66
CA ALA A 112 -4.73 -16.39 14.75
C ALA A 112 -3.47 -17.17 15.12
N GLN A 113 -3.55 -18.50 15.22
CA GLN A 113 -2.38 -19.35 15.50
C GLN A 113 -1.32 -19.24 14.41
N MET A 114 -1.74 -19.17 13.15
CA MET A 114 -0.83 -18.99 12.01
C MET A 114 -0.17 -17.60 12.08
N GLN A 115 -0.92 -16.52 12.33
CA GLN A 115 -0.38 -15.16 12.48
C GLN A 115 0.63 -15.07 13.62
N GLU A 116 0.34 -15.71 14.76
CA GLU A 116 1.26 -15.80 15.90
C GLU A 116 2.56 -16.53 15.53
N MET A 117 2.51 -17.52 14.64
CA MET A 117 3.71 -18.20 14.13
C MET A 117 4.48 -17.33 13.15
N ALA A 118 3.81 -16.67 12.21
CA ALA A 118 4.44 -15.75 11.27
C ALA A 118 5.21 -14.62 11.99
N LEU A 119 4.58 -14.04 13.02
CA LEU A 119 5.21 -13.01 13.86
C LEU A 119 6.45 -13.55 14.60
N LYS A 120 6.40 -14.78 15.11
CA LYS A 120 7.56 -15.42 15.75
C LYS A 120 8.70 -15.71 14.78
N MET A 121 8.39 -16.01 13.53
CA MET A 121 9.38 -16.34 12.50
C MET A 121 9.90 -15.12 11.74
N GLY A 122 9.26 -13.95 11.90
CA GLY A 122 9.61 -12.76 11.12
C GLY A 122 9.34 -12.94 9.62
N ALA A 123 8.19 -13.53 9.27
CA ALA A 123 7.83 -13.83 7.89
C ALA A 123 6.52 -13.14 7.48
N PRO A 124 6.36 -12.72 6.20
CA PRO A 124 5.14 -12.09 5.71
C PRO A 124 3.90 -12.97 5.85
N VAL A 125 2.74 -12.32 5.98
CA VAL A 125 1.42 -12.99 5.99
C VAL A 125 0.57 -12.53 4.81
N ILE A 126 0.01 -13.50 4.08
CA ILE A 126 -0.98 -13.26 3.04
C ILE A 126 -2.34 -13.81 3.47
N GLY A 127 -3.34 -12.93 3.55
CA GLY A 127 -4.71 -13.29 3.85
C GLY A 127 -5.60 -13.29 2.62
N ILE A 128 -6.00 -14.46 2.14
CA ILE A 128 -6.90 -14.60 0.99
C ILE A 128 -8.35 -14.74 1.50
N ASN A 129 -9.12 -13.69 1.32
CA ASN A 129 -10.48 -13.54 1.83
C ASN A 129 -11.55 -13.84 0.76
N ASP A 130 -12.50 -14.68 1.11
CA ASP A 130 -13.69 -15.06 0.34
C ASP A 130 -14.74 -15.59 1.35
N SER A 131 -15.35 -14.66 2.08
CA SER A 131 -16.18 -14.95 3.25
C SER A 131 -17.43 -14.06 3.32
N GLY A 132 -18.56 -14.69 3.62
CA GLY A 132 -19.80 -14.00 3.95
C GLY A 132 -19.79 -13.24 5.29
N GLY A 133 -18.66 -13.23 6.02
CA GLY A 133 -18.50 -12.55 7.30
C GLY A 133 -18.63 -13.49 8.50
N ALA A 134 -19.14 -12.97 9.61
CA ALA A 134 -19.29 -13.74 10.85
C ALA A 134 -20.23 -14.94 10.68
N ARG A 135 -19.87 -16.09 11.24
CA ARG A 135 -20.78 -17.22 11.33
C ARG A 135 -21.86 -16.96 12.38
N ILE A 136 -23.02 -16.51 11.93
CA ILE A 136 -24.15 -16.08 12.78
C ILE A 136 -24.55 -17.14 13.80
N GLN A 137 -24.46 -18.43 13.44
CA GLN A 137 -24.82 -19.55 14.29
C GLN A 137 -23.93 -19.67 15.54
N GLU A 138 -22.73 -19.10 15.51
CA GLU A 138 -21.78 -19.09 16.63
C GLU A 138 -21.83 -17.80 17.45
N GLY A 139 -22.60 -16.81 17.02
CA GLY A 139 -22.88 -15.59 17.80
C GLY A 139 -21.61 -14.89 18.29
N VAL A 140 -21.50 -14.73 19.61
CA VAL A 140 -20.38 -14.01 20.25
C VAL A 140 -19.04 -14.72 20.11
N ASP A 141 -19.01 -16.03 19.87
CA ASP A 141 -17.77 -16.78 19.71
C ASP A 141 -17.08 -16.40 18.38
N ALA A 142 -17.87 -16.19 17.31
CA ALA A 142 -17.37 -15.65 16.05
C ALA A 142 -16.82 -14.22 16.22
N LEU A 143 -17.49 -13.37 17.01
CA LEU A 143 -17.00 -12.01 17.30
C LEU A 143 -15.71 -12.01 18.13
N SER A 144 -15.60 -12.91 19.10
CA SER A 144 -14.36 -13.11 19.86
C SER A 144 -13.21 -13.55 18.94
N GLY A 145 -13.51 -14.42 17.98
CA GLY A 145 -12.58 -14.83 16.93
C GLY A 145 -12.03 -13.64 16.13
N PHE A 146 -12.91 -12.75 15.66
CA PHE A 146 -12.50 -11.50 14.99
C PHE A 146 -11.57 -10.65 15.87
N GLY A 147 -11.93 -10.46 17.15
CA GLY A 147 -11.11 -9.68 18.08
C GLY A 147 -9.68 -10.21 18.22
N ARG A 148 -9.50 -11.54 18.23
CA ARG A 148 -8.16 -12.16 18.28
C ARG A 148 -7.36 -11.89 17.01
N ILE A 149 -7.98 -11.99 15.84
CA ILE A 149 -7.32 -11.68 14.55
C ILE A 149 -6.90 -10.21 14.50
N PHE A 150 -7.78 -9.29 14.89
CA PHE A 150 -7.48 -7.85 14.89
C PHE A 150 -6.34 -7.48 15.83
N MET A 151 -6.27 -8.12 17.01
CA MET A 151 -5.16 -7.95 17.94
C MET A 151 -3.85 -8.41 17.30
N ASN A 152 -3.86 -9.55 16.62
CA ASN A 152 -2.67 -10.06 15.92
C ASN A 152 -2.25 -9.16 14.74
N ASN A 153 -3.21 -8.66 13.95
CA ASN A 153 -2.89 -7.71 12.87
C ASN A 153 -2.20 -6.46 13.41
N THR A 154 -2.74 -5.90 14.50
CA THR A 154 -2.21 -4.69 15.13
C THR A 154 -0.83 -4.94 15.74
N ALA A 155 -0.63 -6.09 16.39
CA ALA A 155 0.66 -6.47 16.96
C ALA A 155 1.75 -6.72 15.90
N ALA A 156 1.37 -7.16 14.71
CA ALA A 156 2.26 -7.41 13.58
C ALA A 156 2.53 -6.18 12.70
N SER A 157 1.76 -5.09 12.85
CA SER A 157 1.87 -3.89 12.03
C SER A 157 3.25 -3.24 12.19
N GLY A 158 3.97 -3.07 11.08
CA GLY A 158 5.36 -2.58 11.06
C GLY A 158 6.39 -3.57 11.61
N VAL A 159 6.04 -4.85 11.79
CA VAL A 159 6.95 -5.92 12.20
C VAL A 159 7.16 -6.92 11.08
N ILE A 160 6.07 -7.43 10.51
CA ILE A 160 6.07 -8.30 9.33
C ILE A 160 5.10 -7.72 8.28
N PRO A 161 5.39 -7.80 6.97
CA PRO A 161 4.45 -7.35 5.95
C PRO A 161 3.15 -8.17 5.99
N GLN A 162 2.01 -7.49 5.95
CA GLN A 162 0.69 -8.10 5.92
C GLN A 162 -0.05 -7.68 4.65
N ILE A 163 -0.44 -8.67 3.84
CA ILE A 163 -1.13 -8.45 2.57
C ILE A 163 -2.52 -9.10 2.63
N ALA A 164 -3.56 -8.30 2.48
CA ALA A 164 -4.94 -8.77 2.32
C ALA A 164 -5.31 -8.90 0.85
N VAL A 165 -6.01 -9.97 0.51
CA VAL A 165 -6.34 -10.35 -0.86
C VAL A 165 -7.81 -10.72 -0.93
N ILE A 166 -8.64 -9.83 -1.46
CA ILE A 166 -10.08 -10.02 -1.55
C ILE A 166 -10.40 -10.66 -2.90
N MET A 167 -10.75 -11.95 -2.87
CA MET A 167 -11.10 -12.78 -4.04
C MET A 167 -12.55 -13.31 -3.94
N GLY A 168 -13.40 -12.55 -3.27
CA GLY A 168 -14.79 -12.88 -3.05
C GLY A 168 -15.49 -11.84 -2.18
N PRO A 169 -16.66 -12.16 -1.63
CA PRO A 169 -17.31 -11.29 -0.66
C PRO A 169 -16.44 -11.12 0.59
N CYS A 170 -16.48 -9.94 1.19
CA CYS A 170 -15.92 -9.64 2.49
C CYS A 170 -16.85 -8.66 3.22
N ALA A 171 -17.76 -9.19 4.03
CA ALA A 171 -18.86 -8.39 4.60
C ALA A 171 -18.77 -8.21 6.12
N GLY A 172 -19.24 -7.05 6.59
CA GLY A 172 -19.39 -6.77 8.02
C GLY A 172 -18.05 -6.69 8.74
N GLY A 173 -17.92 -7.38 9.88
CA GLY A 173 -16.69 -7.36 10.68
C GLY A 173 -15.43 -7.84 9.94
N ALA A 174 -15.59 -8.65 8.90
CA ALA A 174 -14.46 -9.21 8.15
C ALA A 174 -13.58 -8.14 7.49
N VAL A 175 -14.15 -6.98 7.12
CA VAL A 175 -13.41 -5.92 6.42
C VAL A 175 -12.35 -5.24 7.28
N TYR A 176 -12.46 -5.33 8.60
CA TYR A 176 -11.53 -4.64 9.51
C TYR A 176 -10.15 -5.33 9.58
N SER A 177 -10.06 -6.64 9.34
CA SER A 177 -8.75 -7.31 9.27
C SER A 177 -7.95 -6.80 8.06
N PRO A 178 -8.46 -6.84 6.82
CA PRO A 178 -7.83 -6.19 5.67
C PRO A 178 -7.48 -4.72 5.88
N ALA A 179 -8.35 -3.94 6.51
CA ALA A 179 -8.11 -2.52 6.78
C ALA A 179 -6.94 -2.26 7.75
N LEU A 180 -6.60 -3.24 8.60
CA LEU A 180 -5.45 -3.19 9.53
C LEU A 180 -4.15 -3.70 8.90
N MET A 181 -4.21 -4.38 7.75
CA MET A 181 -3.03 -4.84 7.01
C MET A 181 -2.40 -3.71 6.19
N ASP A 182 -1.25 -3.99 5.57
CA ASP A 182 -0.45 -2.97 4.88
C ASP A 182 -0.95 -2.72 3.45
N PHE A 183 -1.29 -3.78 2.72
CA PHE A 183 -1.80 -3.70 1.36
C PHE A 183 -3.06 -4.53 1.19
N VAL A 184 -3.97 -4.01 0.36
CA VAL A 184 -5.26 -4.64 0.04
C VAL A 184 -5.35 -4.77 -1.47
N PHE A 185 -5.36 -6.01 -1.93
CA PHE A 185 -5.62 -6.38 -3.32
C PHE A 185 -7.09 -6.78 -3.45
N MET A 186 -7.76 -6.32 -4.50
CA MET A 186 -9.12 -6.74 -4.84
C MET A 186 -9.19 -7.20 -6.29
N VAL A 187 -9.98 -8.23 -6.58
CA VAL A 187 -10.20 -8.71 -7.96
C VAL A 187 -11.49 -8.11 -8.51
N LYS A 188 -11.41 -7.47 -9.68
CA LYS A 188 -12.54 -6.79 -10.32
C LYS A 188 -13.67 -7.78 -10.62
N ASN A 189 -14.92 -7.34 -10.41
CA ASN A 189 -16.16 -8.05 -10.73
C ASN A 189 -16.42 -9.37 -9.98
N THR A 190 -15.45 -9.90 -9.21
CA THR A 190 -15.59 -11.15 -8.45
C THR A 190 -15.37 -10.98 -6.95
N SER A 191 -14.98 -9.78 -6.51
CA SER A 191 -14.78 -9.43 -5.11
C SER A 191 -15.52 -8.15 -4.72
N ASP A 192 -15.98 -8.11 -3.48
CA ASP A 192 -16.65 -6.96 -2.88
C ASP A 192 -16.32 -6.87 -1.40
N MET A 193 -16.25 -5.65 -0.86
CA MET A 193 -16.11 -5.43 0.58
C MET A 193 -16.98 -4.29 1.09
N PHE A 194 -17.67 -4.48 2.21
CA PHE A 194 -18.46 -3.42 2.84
C PHE A 194 -18.82 -3.77 4.29
N LEU A 195 -18.95 -2.74 5.13
CA LEU A 195 -19.46 -2.92 6.50
C LEU A 195 -20.94 -3.30 6.51
N THR A 196 -21.74 -2.63 5.67
CA THR A 196 -23.18 -2.80 5.63
C THR A 196 -23.58 -3.14 4.21
N GLY A 197 -24.19 -4.32 4.00
CA GLY A 197 -24.56 -4.77 2.67
C GLY A 197 -25.70 -3.96 2.02
N PRO A 198 -25.82 -4.01 0.69
CA PRO A 198 -26.80 -3.20 -0.05
C PRO A 198 -28.25 -3.37 0.41
N ALA A 199 -28.63 -4.59 0.78
CA ALA A 199 -29.98 -4.88 1.28
C ALA A 199 -30.32 -4.13 2.57
N VAL A 200 -29.34 -3.98 3.48
CA VAL A 200 -29.50 -3.24 4.73
C VAL A 200 -29.54 -1.74 4.45
N ILE A 201 -28.66 -1.23 3.58
CA ILE A 201 -28.67 0.18 3.15
C ILE A 201 -30.05 0.56 2.59
N LYS A 202 -30.58 -0.23 1.65
CA LYS A 202 -31.92 -0.02 1.09
C LYS A 202 -33.01 0.02 2.15
N SER A 203 -32.97 -0.89 3.12
CA SER A 203 -33.99 -0.96 4.17
C SER A 203 -33.96 0.24 5.14
N VAL A 204 -32.79 0.84 5.36
CA VAL A 204 -32.59 1.91 6.37
C VAL A 204 -32.65 3.29 5.74
N THR A 205 -32.08 3.45 4.54
CA THR A 205 -31.88 4.77 3.89
C THR A 205 -32.73 4.96 2.64
N ALA A 206 -33.38 3.89 2.15
CA ALA A 206 -34.03 3.84 0.83
C ALA A 206 -33.10 4.04 -0.38
N GLU A 207 -31.78 4.08 -0.15
CA GLU A 207 -30.78 4.12 -1.23
C GLU A 207 -30.66 2.75 -1.91
N GLU A 208 -30.77 2.73 -3.24
CA GLU A 208 -30.55 1.54 -4.05
C GLU A 208 -29.17 1.59 -4.68
N VAL A 209 -28.34 0.61 -4.34
CA VAL A 209 -26.97 0.47 -4.84
C VAL A 209 -26.67 -1.00 -5.04
N THR A 210 -25.90 -1.36 -6.07
CA THR A 210 -25.43 -2.74 -6.25
C THR A 210 -24.22 -3.04 -5.36
N ALA A 211 -23.86 -4.32 -5.19
CA ALA A 211 -22.66 -4.69 -4.43
C ALA A 211 -21.37 -4.15 -5.08
N GLU A 212 -21.28 -4.19 -6.41
CA GLU A 212 -20.14 -3.67 -7.17
C GLU A 212 -20.03 -2.15 -7.04
N GLU A 213 -21.14 -1.41 -7.15
CA GLU A 213 -21.13 0.05 -6.97
C GLU A 213 -20.77 0.44 -5.53
N LEU A 214 -21.29 -0.29 -4.54
CA LEU A 214 -21.06 0.00 -3.12
C LEU A 214 -19.63 -0.30 -2.69
N GLY A 215 -19.09 -1.45 -3.10
CA GLY A 215 -17.87 -1.99 -2.53
C GLY A 215 -17.06 -2.87 -3.47
N GLY A 216 -17.22 -2.71 -4.79
CA GLY A 216 -16.38 -3.37 -5.78
C GLY A 216 -14.94 -2.85 -5.78
N ALA A 217 -14.05 -3.59 -6.45
CA ALA A 217 -12.62 -3.29 -6.50
C ALA A 217 -12.32 -1.87 -7.04
N MET A 218 -13.10 -1.39 -8.02
CA MET A 218 -12.91 -0.05 -8.59
C MET A 218 -13.43 1.06 -7.67
N THR A 219 -14.52 0.84 -6.95
CA THR A 219 -15.02 1.79 -5.93
C THR A 219 -13.96 1.99 -4.85
N HIS A 220 -13.38 0.90 -4.35
CA HIS A 220 -12.38 1.00 -3.29
C HIS A 220 -11.01 1.50 -3.75
N SER A 221 -10.65 1.33 -5.02
CA SER A 221 -9.36 1.79 -5.56
C SER A 221 -9.41 3.17 -6.21
N SER A 222 -10.60 3.75 -6.44
CA SER A 222 -10.70 5.10 -7.04
C SER A 222 -11.51 6.11 -6.23
N ILE A 223 -12.42 5.67 -5.35
CA ILE A 223 -13.28 6.56 -4.55
C ILE A 223 -12.89 6.52 -3.07
N SER A 224 -12.86 5.33 -2.45
CA SER A 224 -12.66 5.24 -0.99
C SER A 224 -11.20 5.17 -0.56
N GLY A 225 -10.28 4.82 -1.46
CA GLY A 225 -8.84 4.64 -1.15
C GLY A 225 -8.53 3.44 -0.26
N VAL A 226 -9.42 2.46 -0.15
CA VAL A 226 -9.24 1.26 0.69
C VAL A 226 -8.44 0.18 -0.03
N ALA A 227 -8.69 -0.01 -1.33
CA ALA A 227 -7.99 -1.00 -2.13
C ALA A 227 -6.76 -0.37 -2.78
N HIS A 228 -5.60 -0.93 -2.48
CA HIS A 228 -4.32 -0.47 -3.01
C HIS A 228 -4.12 -0.92 -4.46
N PHE A 229 -4.69 -2.07 -4.82
CA PHE A 229 -4.59 -2.67 -6.15
C PHE A 229 -5.94 -3.26 -6.58
N ALA A 230 -6.39 -2.91 -7.79
CA ALA A 230 -7.53 -3.55 -8.44
C ALA A 230 -7.02 -4.44 -9.59
N CYS A 231 -7.11 -5.76 -9.41
CA CYS A 231 -6.57 -6.77 -10.30
C CYS A 231 -7.63 -7.27 -11.29
N GLU A 232 -7.22 -7.63 -12.49
CA GLU A 232 -8.15 -8.05 -13.55
C GLU A 232 -8.80 -9.41 -13.27
N ASN A 233 -8.05 -10.32 -12.65
CA ASN A 233 -8.48 -11.66 -12.27
C ASN A 233 -7.57 -12.22 -11.15
N GLU A 234 -7.85 -13.44 -10.69
CA GLU A 234 -7.09 -14.06 -9.59
C GLU A 234 -5.63 -14.39 -9.97
N ASP A 235 -5.34 -14.71 -11.24
CA ASP A 235 -3.97 -14.94 -11.72
C ASP A 235 -3.13 -13.64 -11.72
N ASP A 236 -3.66 -12.55 -12.28
CA ASP A 236 -3.04 -11.22 -12.23
C ASP A 236 -2.79 -10.78 -10.78
N CYS A 237 -3.75 -11.05 -9.89
CA CYS A 237 -3.63 -10.74 -8.47
C CYS A 237 -2.47 -11.49 -7.81
N ILE A 238 -2.39 -12.82 -8.00
CA ILE A 238 -1.32 -13.65 -7.43
C ILE A 238 0.06 -13.23 -7.95
N GLU A 239 0.19 -12.94 -9.25
CA GLU A 239 1.46 -12.50 -9.81
C GLU A 239 1.88 -11.12 -9.31
N LYS A 240 0.93 -10.18 -9.13
CA LYS A 240 1.21 -8.88 -8.50
C LYS A 240 1.61 -9.01 -7.03
N ILE A 241 1.02 -9.96 -6.29
CA ILE A 241 1.42 -10.24 -4.90
C ILE A 241 2.87 -10.74 -4.85
N LYS A 242 3.24 -11.68 -5.73
CA LYS A 242 4.62 -12.17 -5.84
C LYS A 242 5.59 -11.04 -6.21
N ALA A 243 5.20 -10.19 -7.18
CA ALA A 243 6.00 -9.04 -7.59
C ALA A 243 6.18 -8.03 -6.44
N LEU A 244 5.12 -7.74 -5.68
CA LEU A 244 5.21 -6.89 -4.49
C LEU A 244 6.18 -7.49 -3.46
N LEU A 245 6.08 -8.79 -3.17
CA LEU A 245 6.98 -9.44 -2.22
C LEU A 245 8.45 -9.27 -2.60
N ASP A 246 8.82 -9.26 -3.88
CA ASP A 246 10.22 -9.03 -4.30
C ASP A 246 10.77 -7.69 -3.83
N PHE A 247 9.92 -6.68 -3.65
CA PHE A 247 10.33 -5.36 -3.15
C PHE A 247 10.47 -5.33 -1.63
N LEU A 248 9.75 -6.19 -0.90
CA LEU A 248 9.63 -6.09 0.55
C LEU A 248 10.64 -6.97 1.29
N PRO A 249 11.21 -6.51 2.42
CA PRO A 249 11.91 -7.40 3.35
C PRO A 249 10.93 -8.40 3.98
N SER A 250 11.43 -9.45 4.63
CA SER A 250 10.55 -10.44 5.29
C SER A 250 9.97 -9.91 6.61
N ASN A 251 10.69 -8.97 7.24
CA ASN A 251 10.36 -8.33 8.51
C ASN A 251 11.14 -7.00 8.64
N ASN A 252 10.87 -6.24 9.70
CA ASN A 252 11.49 -4.94 9.97
C ASN A 252 12.95 -4.97 10.47
N MET A 253 13.53 -6.16 10.69
CA MET A 253 14.93 -6.33 11.08
C MET A 253 15.83 -6.63 9.87
N GLU A 254 15.23 -6.83 8.70
CA GLU A 254 15.91 -7.05 7.42
C GLU A 254 15.83 -5.79 6.55
N GLU A 255 16.77 -5.66 5.63
CA GLU A 255 16.67 -4.71 4.52
C GLU A 255 15.91 -5.35 3.35
N ALA A 256 15.34 -4.52 2.48
CA ALA A 256 14.67 -5.01 1.28
C ALA A 256 15.65 -5.81 0.39
N PRO A 257 15.17 -6.82 -0.36
CA PRO A 257 16.01 -7.60 -1.25
C PRO A 257 16.71 -6.72 -2.30
N VAL A 258 18.04 -6.82 -2.37
CA VAL A 258 18.84 -6.26 -3.46
C VAL A 258 18.86 -7.26 -4.61
N VAL A 259 18.57 -6.80 -5.82
CA VAL A 259 18.53 -7.62 -7.04
C VAL A 259 19.63 -7.17 -7.99
N GLU A 260 20.27 -8.11 -8.69
CA GLU A 260 21.24 -7.74 -9.74
C GLU A 260 20.52 -6.94 -10.84
N SER A 261 21.09 -5.80 -11.21
CA SER A 261 20.59 -4.92 -12.27
C SER A 261 21.57 -4.92 -13.43
N ASP A 262 21.06 -5.13 -14.64
CA ASP A 262 21.83 -4.93 -15.88
C ASP A 262 21.77 -3.47 -16.37
N ASP A 263 20.97 -2.62 -15.70
CA ASP A 263 20.83 -1.21 -16.02
C ASP A 263 22.00 -0.39 -15.44
N ASP A 264 22.75 0.31 -16.30
CA ASP A 264 23.96 1.06 -15.92
C ASP A 264 23.64 2.12 -14.84
N PRO A 265 24.26 2.05 -13.65
CA PRO A 265 24.02 3.02 -12.58
C PRO A 265 24.47 4.44 -12.96
N ASN A 266 25.34 4.59 -13.97
CA ASN A 266 25.85 5.87 -14.42
C ASN A 266 25.15 6.42 -15.66
N ARG A 267 24.12 5.76 -16.19
CA ARG A 267 23.43 6.28 -17.37
C ARG A 267 22.76 7.61 -17.08
N GLU A 268 22.92 8.53 -18.01
CA GLU A 268 22.21 9.80 -18.06
C GLU A 268 21.08 9.70 -19.09
N ASP A 269 20.05 10.54 -18.93
CA ASP A 269 18.96 10.64 -19.90
C ASP A 269 18.74 12.08 -20.36
N GLU A 270 19.24 12.39 -21.56
CA GLU A 270 19.12 13.70 -22.19
C GLU A 270 17.66 14.15 -22.37
N SER A 271 16.68 13.23 -22.42
CA SER A 271 15.27 13.60 -22.56
C SER A 271 14.76 14.41 -21.34
N LEU A 272 15.32 14.18 -20.15
CA LEU A 272 14.98 14.89 -18.92
C LEU A 272 15.29 16.38 -18.98
N ASN A 273 16.26 16.80 -19.80
CA ASN A 273 16.58 18.22 -19.99
C ASN A 273 15.45 19.01 -20.68
N SER A 274 14.50 18.32 -21.32
CA SER A 274 13.42 18.94 -22.10
C SER A 274 12.01 18.52 -21.67
N ILE A 275 11.88 17.67 -20.65
CA ILE A 275 10.58 17.10 -20.22
C ILE A 275 9.68 18.16 -19.56
N ILE A 276 10.28 19.14 -18.89
CA ILE A 276 9.55 20.24 -18.27
C ILE A 276 9.26 21.30 -19.33
N PRO A 277 7.98 21.66 -19.55
CA PRO A 277 7.64 22.72 -20.49
C PRO A 277 8.13 24.09 -20.00
N ASP A 278 8.63 24.93 -20.92
CA ASP A 278 9.02 26.33 -20.65
C ASP A 278 7.85 27.15 -20.07
N ASN A 279 6.62 26.86 -20.53
CA ASN A 279 5.42 27.46 -19.96
C ASN A 279 5.06 26.76 -18.64
N SER A 280 5.24 27.47 -17.53
CA SER A 280 4.94 26.98 -16.17
C SER A 280 3.49 26.55 -15.94
N SER A 281 2.54 26.94 -16.79
CA SER A 281 1.14 26.51 -16.74
C SER A 281 0.88 25.16 -17.44
N MET A 282 1.82 24.68 -18.26
CA MET A 282 1.68 23.40 -18.95
C MET A 282 2.08 22.23 -18.03
N PRO A 283 1.27 21.16 -17.96
CA PRO A 283 1.62 19.95 -17.22
C PRO A 283 2.56 19.05 -18.03
N TYR A 284 3.20 18.11 -17.35
CA TYR A 284 3.94 16.97 -17.92
C TYR A 284 3.65 15.74 -17.06
N ASP A 285 4.02 14.55 -17.53
CA ASP A 285 3.87 13.32 -16.75
C ASP A 285 5.08 13.13 -15.82
N MET A 286 4.85 13.17 -14.51
CA MET A 286 5.91 12.84 -13.58
C MET A 286 6.31 11.35 -13.64
N LEU A 287 5.43 10.48 -14.14
CA LEU A 287 5.77 9.06 -14.31
C LEU A 287 6.85 8.86 -15.37
N ASP A 288 6.92 9.71 -16.38
CA ASP A 288 7.96 9.66 -17.41
C ASP A 288 9.34 10.02 -16.80
N VAL A 289 9.39 10.99 -15.88
CA VAL A 289 10.60 11.32 -15.10
C VAL A 289 11.03 10.13 -14.24
N ILE A 290 10.09 9.52 -13.50
CA ILE A 290 10.38 8.38 -12.64
C ILE A 290 10.93 7.21 -13.45
N LYS A 291 10.24 6.83 -14.54
CA LYS A 291 10.66 5.73 -15.42
C LYS A 291 12.03 5.96 -16.04
N SER A 292 12.34 7.20 -16.39
CA SER A 292 13.69 7.54 -16.85
C SER A 292 14.74 7.32 -15.76
N CYS A 293 14.42 7.54 -14.48
CA CYS A 293 15.39 7.47 -13.39
C CYS A 293 15.62 6.06 -12.82
N VAL A 294 14.59 5.20 -12.78
CA VAL A 294 14.63 3.89 -12.12
C VAL A 294 15.11 2.77 -13.05
N ASP A 295 15.53 1.64 -12.47
CA ASP A 295 16.05 0.49 -13.20
C ASP A 295 15.05 -0.02 -14.25
N ASP A 296 15.48 -0.05 -15.52
CA ASP A 296 14.70 -0.48 -16.70
C ASP A 296 13.35 0.26 -16.88
N GLY A 297 13.14 1.38 -16.18
CA GLY A 297 11.85 2.06 -16.12
C GLY A 297 10.75 1.27 -15.41
N ASN A 298 11.11 0.28 -14.60
CA ASN A 298 10.16 -0.56 -13.87
C ASN A 298 9.61 0.15 -12.64
N VAL A 299 8.29 0.30 -12.60
CA VAL A 299 7.55 0.95 -11.51
C VAL A 299 6.38 0.08 -11.06
N PHE A 300 6.21 -0.08 -9.75
CA PHE A 300 5.08 -0.79 -9.15
C PHE A 300 4.22 0.21 -8.37
N GLN A 301 3.20 0.77 -9.04
CA GLN A 301 2.36 1.83 -8.49
C GLN A 301 1.38 1.29 -7.44
N VAL A 302 1.32 1.98 -6.29
CA VAL A 302 0.37 1.73 -5.20
C VAL A 302 -0.73 2.78 -5.28
N LEU A 303 -2.00 2.37 -5.15
CA LEU A 303 -3.16 3.26 -5.23
C LEU A 303 -3.17 4.06 -6.56
N GLU A 304 -2.85 3.41 -7.68
CA GLU A 304 -2.74 4.03 -9.01
C GLU A 304 -4.02 4.78 -9.43
N ASN A 305 -5.20 4.29 -9.01
CA ASN A 305 -6.49 4.87 -9.39
C ASN A 305 -7.03 5.89 -8.36
N TYR A 306 -6.32 6.15 -7.26
CA TYR A 306 -6.78 7.03 -6.17
C TYR A 306 -5.82 8.20 -5.96
N ALA A 307 -6.39 9.40 -5.76
CA ALA A 307 -5.63 10.64 -5.56
C ALA A 307 -4.53 10.83 -6.62
N LEU A 308 -4.94 10.91 -7.89
CA LEU A 308 -4.06 10.90 -9.07
C LEU A 308 -3.06 12.07 -9.12
N ASN A 309 -3.28 13.11 -8.31
CA ASN A 309 -2.41 14.26 -8.10
C ASN A 309 -1.10 13.93 -7.33
N ILE A 310 -0.98 12.73 -6.76
CA ILE A 310 0.27 12.21 -6.19
C ILE A 310 0.50 10.74 -6.59
N ILE A 311 1.73 10.42 -6.94
CA ILE A 311 2.20 9.07 -7.25
C ILE A 311 2.88 8.51 -6.00
N THR A 312 2.57 7.25 -5.71
CA THR A 312 3.28 6.42 -4.74
C THR A 312 3.62 5.10 -5.42
N CYS A 313 4.89 4.73 -5.50
CA CYS A 313 5.29 3.47 -6.13
C CYS A 313 6.55 2.89 -5.49
N PHE A 314 6.74 1.58 -5.66
CA PHE A 314 8.04 0.95 -5.48
C PHE A 314 8.78 0.91 -6.81
N ALA A 315 10.09 1.08 -6.75
CA ALA A 315 10.99 0.90 -7.88
C ALA A 315 12.37 0.46 -7.36
N ARG A 316 13.34 0.30 -8.27
CA ARG A 316 14.74 0.05 -7.90
C ARG A 316 15.67 1.09 -8.51
N PHE A 317 16.74 1.37 -7.77
CA PHE A 317 17.90 2.12 -8.22
C PHE A 317 19.12 1.27 -7.95
N ASP A 318 19.80 0.82 -9.02
CA ASP A 318 20.94 -0.10 -8.93
C ASP A 318 20.63 -1.34 -8.09
N GLY A 319 19.46 -1.94 -8.32
CA GLY A 319 19.01 -3.15 -7.62
C GLY A 319 18.41 -2.92 -6.23
N GLN A 320 18.56 -1.74 -5.64
CA GLN A 320 18.03 -1.42 -4.31
C GLN A 320 16.57 -0.97 -4.38
N THR A 321 15.66 -1.61 -3.62
CA THR A 321 14.27 -1.17 -3.50
C THR A 321 14.17 0.23 -2.90
N VAL A 322 13.36 1.08 -3.53
CA VAL A 322 13.06 2.44 -3.09
C VAL A 322 11.55 2.69 -3.18
N GLY A 323 11.01 3.36 -2.17
CA GLY A 323 9.67 3.95 -2.20
C GLY A 323 9.74 5.35 -2.80
N ILE A 324 8.90 5.64 -3.79
CA ILE A 324 8.87 6.94 -4.46
C ILE A 324 7.58 7.68 -4.12
N ILE A 325 7.71 8.95 -3.75
CA ILE A 325 6.59 9.90 -3.60
C ILE A 325 6.78 11.00 -4.63
N ALA A 326 5.78 11.29 -5.46
CA ALA A 326 5.94 12.30 -6.50
C ALA A 326 4.65 13.06 -6.81
N ASN A 327 4.72 14.40 -6.89
CA ASN A 327 3.57 15.18 -7.35
C ASN A 327 3.30 14.89 -8.83
N GLN A 328 2.04 14.90 -9.25
CA GLN A 328 1.66 14.64 -10.64
C GLN A 328 0.99 15.88 -11.27
N PRO A 329 1.75 16.70 -12.03
CA PRO A 329 1.22 17.93 -12.63
C PRO A 329 0.03 17.72 -13.57
N LYS A 330 -0.12 16.54 -14.21
CA LYS A 330 -1.28 16.23 -15.06
C LYS A 330 -2.62 16.26 -14.31
N PHE A 331 -2.63 16.04 -12.99
CA PHE A 331 -3.85 15.98 -12.19
C PHE A 331 -3.82 17.06 -11.10
N LEU A 332 -4.85 17.91 -11.09
CA LEU A 332 -4.99 19.03 -10.15
C LEU A 332 -3.72 19.91 -10.06
N ALA A 333 -2.96 20.04 -11.16
CA ALA A 333 -1.69 20.74 -11.22
C ALA A 333 -0.63 20.27 -10.20
N GLY A 334 -0.73 19.04 -9.69
CA GLY A 334 0.16 18.50 -8.67
C GLY A 334 -0.12 19.01 -7.25
N CYS A 335 -1.23 19.72 -7.02
CA CYS A 335 -1.62 20.18 -5.69
C CYS A 335 -1.77 19.02 -4.70
N LEU A 336 -1.39 19.23 -3.44
CA LEU A 336 -1.74 18.31 -2.36
C LEU A 336 -3.17 18.55 -1.88
N ASP A 337 -3.90 17.48 -1.55
CA ASP A 337 -5.25 17.54 -1.00
C ASP A 337 -5.42 16.50 0.12
N ILE A 338 -6.62 16.38 0.69
CA ILE A 338 -6.91 15.41 1.76
C ILE A 338 -6.49 13.98 1.34
N ASN A 339 -6.92 13.55 0.16
CA ASN A 339 -6.75 12.18 -0.29
C ASN A 339 -5.29 11.88 -0.64
N ALA A 340 -4.60 12.79 -1.34
CA ALA A 340 -3.16 12.67 -1.61
C ALA A 340 -2.33 12.64 -0.32
N SER A 341 -2.73 13.43 0.69
CA SER A 341 -2.04 13.46 1.97
C SER A 341 -2.15 12.13 2.72
N ASP A 342 -3.34 11.52 2.74
CA ASP A 342 -3.54 10.20 3.34
C ASP A 342 -2.77 9.10 2.59
N LYS A 343 -2.86 9.10 1.25
CA LYS A 343 -2.14 8.17 0.36
C LYS A 343 -0.63 8.20 0.59
N ALA A 344 -0.01 9.38 0.51
CA ALA A 344 1.42 9.52 0.67
C ALA A 344 1.88 9.24 2.11
N ALA A 345 1.16 9.74 3.12
CA ALA A 345 1.54 9.54 4.52
C ALA A 345 1.57 8.05 4.91
N ARG A 346 0.59 7.25 4.47
CA ARG A 346 0.58 5.82 4.76
C ARG A 346 1.74 5.10 4.07
N PHE A 347 2.04 5.45 2.81
CA PHE A 347 3.14 4.85 2.05
C PHE A 347 4.51 5.19 2.65
N ILE A 348 4.74 6.44 3.06
CA ILE A 348 5.98 6.88 3.73
C ILE A 348 6.21 6.06 5.01
N ARG A 349 5.18 5.93 5.85
CA ARG A 349 5.30 5.17 7.11
C ARG A 349 5.51 3.69 6.88
N PHE A 350 4.92 3.12 5.84
CA PHE A 350 5.18 1.73 5.46
C PHE A 350 6.65 1.54 5.06
N CYS A 351 7.16 2.40 4.18
CA CYS A 351 8.56 2.34 3.75
C CYS A 351 9.51 2.46 4.94
N ASP A 352 9.26 3.41 5.84
CA ASP A 352 10.06 3.59 7.06
C ASP A 352 10.03 2.36 7.99
N SER A 353 8.84 1.78 8.20
CA SER A 353 8.68 0.60 9.08
C SER A 353 9.43 -0.64 8.58
N PHE A 354 9.77 -0.68 7.29
CA PHE A 354 10.42 -1.81 6.64
C PHE A 354 11.76 -1.43 5.98
N ASN A 355 12.44 -0.39 6.49
CA ASN A 355 13.79 -0.01 6.07
C ASN A 355 13.93 0.29 4.57
N ILE A 356 12.87 0.76 3.92
CA ILE A 356 12.88 1.11 2.49
C ILE A 356 13.17 2.62 2.37
N PRO A 357 14.28 3.02 1.69
CA PRO A 357 14.57 4.41 1.38
C PRO A 357 13.42 5.11 0.65
N VAL A 358 13.27 6.41 0.88
CA VAL A 358 12.26 7.23 0.21
C VAL A 358 12.91 8.28 -0.71
N VAL A 359 12.55 8.26 -2.00
CA VAL A 359 12.91 9.28 -2.97
C VAL A 359 11.68 10.12 -3.32
N THR A 360 11.80 11.44 -3.19
CA THR A 360 10.70 12.38 -3.39
C THR A 360 10.93 13.26 -4.61
N PHE A 361 10.04 13.24 -5.59
CA PHE A 361 10.07 14.18 -6.73
C PHE A 361 9.05 15.30 -6.54
N VAL A 362 9.51 16.55 -6.57
CA VAL A 362 8.70 17.72 -6.16
C VAL A 362 8.37 18.62 -7.34
N ASP A 363 7.07 18.73 -7.63
CA ASP A 363 6.46 19.78 -8.47
C ASP A 363 5.07 20.12 -7.91
N VAL A 364 5.07 20.91 -6.84
CA VAL A 364 3.88 21.23 -6.06
C VAL A 364 3.67 22.75 -5.96
N PRO A 365 2.54 23.28 -6.45
CA PRO A 365 2.22 24.70 -6.34
C PRO A 365 1.59 25.07 -4.98
N GLY A 366 1.19 24.09 -4.18
CA GLY A 366 0.53 24.30 -2.89
C GLY A 366 -0.45 23.18 -2.55
N PHE A 367 -1.25 23.41 -1.50
CA PHE A 367 -2.45 22.61 -1.23
C PHE A 367 -3.62 23.11 -2.06
N LEU A 368 -4.55 22.21 -2.42
CA LEU A 368 -5.75 22.54 -3.17
C LEU A 368 -6.65 23.48 -2.33
N PRO A 369 -6.96 24.70 -2.80
CA PRO A 369 -7.84 25.60 -2.07
C PRO A 369 -9.32 25.19 -2.23
N GLY A 370 -10.12 25.43 -1.20
CA GLY A 370 -11.59 25.30 -1.28
C GLY A 370 -12.25 24.96 0.06
N THR A 371 -13.49 25.39 0.25
CA THR A 371 -14.25 25.12 1.48
C THR A 371 -14.43 23.63 1.75
N THR A 372 -14.56 22.80 0.70
CA THR A 372 -14.61 21.34 0.82
C THR A 372 -13.35 20.76 1.48
N GLN A 373 -12.16 21.29 1.16
CA GLN A 373 -10.90 20.85 1.76
C GLN A 373 -10.81 21.31 3.23
N GLU A 374 -11.18 22.56 3.49
CA GLU A 374 -11.20 23.11 4.86
C GLU A 374 -12.17 22.34 5.77
N TYR A 375 -13.41 22.12 5.32
CA TYR A 375 -14.43 21.40 6.10
C TYR A 375 -14.15 19.91 6.20
N GLY A 376 -13.48 19.32 5.21
CA GLY A 376 -12.95 17.96 5.29
C GLY A 376 -11.77 17.82 6.28
N GLY A 377 -11.21 18.93 6.74
CA GLY A 377 -10.12 18.95 7.70
C GLY A 377 -8.74 18.78 7.06
N ILE A 378 -8.47 19.44 5.93
CA ILE A 378 -7.16 19.43 5.26
C ILE A 378 -6.00 19.73 6.22
N ILE A 379 -6.21 20.54 7.26
CA ILE A 379 -5.19 20.82 8.28
C ILE A 379 -4.67 19.53 8.92
N ARG A 380 -5.56 18.63 9.37
CA ARG A 380 -5.16 17.37 10.01
C ARG A 380 -4.67 16.35 8.99
N HIS A 381 -5.24 16.31 7.78
CA HIS A 381 -4.82 15.39 6.73
C HIS A 381 -3.46 15.77 6.13
N GLY A 382 -3.25 17.01 5.75
CA GLY A 382 -1.94 17.52 5.28
C GLY A 382 -0.84 17.36 6.33
N ALA A 383 -1.18 17.50 7.62
CA ALA A 383 -0.24 17.25 8.71
C ALA A 383 0.22 15.79 8.81
N LYS A 384 -0.49 14.82 8.22
CA LYS A 384 -0.07 13.42 8.18
C LYS A 384 1.20 13.22 7.35
N MET A 385 1.34 13.91 6.21
CA MET A 385 2.57 13.86 5.41
C MET A 385 3.75 14.46 6.16
N LEU A 386 3.54 15.63 6.79
CA LEU A 386 4.54 16.28 7.65
C LEU A 386 4.98 15.35 8.77
N TYR A 387 4.02 14.73 9.46
CA TYR A 387 4.29 13.79 10.54
C TYR A 387 5.08 12.58 10.03
N ALA A 388 4.65 11.97 8.92
CA ALA A 388 5.30 10.78 8.35
C ALA A 388 6.76 11.04 8.00
N TYR A 389 7.09 12.14 7.32
CA TYR A 389 8.49 12.48 7.01
C TYR A 389 9.33 12.85 8.23
N CYS A 390 8.76 13.57 9.20
CA CYS A 390 9.44 13.93 10.46
C CYS A 390 9.66 12.72 11.38
N GLU A 391 8.82 11.68 11.27
CA GLU A 391 8.98 10.45 12.03
C GLU A 391 10.01 9.53 11.37
N ALA A 392 10.00 9.46 10.05
CA ALA A 392 10.82 8.53 9.29
C ALA A 392 12.33 8.72 9.49
N THR A 393 13.04 7.61 9.63
CA THR A 393 14.49 7.50 9.88
C THR A 393 15.26 6.82 8.76
N VAL A 394 14.57 6.19 7.80
CA VAL A 394 15.18 5.70 6.56
C VAL A 394 15.89 6.82 5.78
N PRO A 395 16.79 6.48 4.83
CA PRO A 395 17.33 7.45 3.88
C PRO A 395 16.21 8.19 3.14
N LYS A 396 16.28 9.51 3.11
CA LYS A 396 15.29 10.40 2.46
C LYS A 396 16.02 11.33 1.49
N ILE A 397 15.70 11.20 0.21
CA ILE A 397 16.28 12.00 -0.87
C ILE A 397 15.16 12.78 -1.55
N THR A 398 15.38 14.07 -1.80
CA THR A 398 14.39 14.93 -2.46
C THR A 398 14.99 15.54 -3.73
N VAL A 399 14.26 15.48 -4.83
CA VAL A 399 14.60 16.11 -6.11
C VAL A 399 13.49 17.09 -6.48
N VAL A 400 13.80 18.39 -6.40
CA VAL A 400 12.87 19.44 -6.83
C VAL A 400 13.01 19.64 -8.34
N THR A 401 11.99 19.26 -9.11
CA THR A 401 12.02 19.35 -10.57
C THR A 401 11.54 20.72 -11.06
N ARG A 402 10.47 21.25 -10.45
CA ARG A 402 9.90 22.56 -10.80
C ARG A 402 9.34 23.30 -9.59
N LYS A 403 8.03 23.32 -9.35
CA LYS A 403 7.44 24.18 -8.31
C LYS A 403 7.63 23.56 -6.93
N ALA A 404 7.98 24.39 -5.95
CA ALA A 404 8.07 24.00 -4.55
C ALA A 404 7.64 25.18 -3.67
N TYR A 405 6.32 25.33 -3.49
CA TYR A 405 5.78 26.48 -2.79
C TYR A 405 5.23 26.19 -1.38
N GLY A 406 5.57 27.08 -0.45
CA GLY A 406 4.94 27.22 0.86
C GLY A 406 4.92 25.93 1.68
N GLY A 407 3.80 25.70 2.37
CA GLY A 407 3.62 24.51 3.22
C GLY A 407 3.66 23.19 2.46
N ALA A 408 3.37 23.19 1.15
CA ALA A 408 3.39 21.97 0.35
C ALA A 408 4.83 21.54 0.01
N TYR A 409 5.74 22.48 -0.24
CA TYR A 409 7.19 22.19 -0.32
C TYR A 409 7.68 21.53 0.97
N ILE A 410 7.26 22.06 2.11
CA ILE A 410 7.60 21.49 3.43
C ILE A 410 7.05 20.06 3.53
N ALA A 411 5.80 19.82 3.13
CA ALA A 411 5.17 18.50 3.14
C ALA A 411 5.83 17.48 2.20
N MET A 412 6.58 17.91 1.18
CA MET A 412 7.33 17.07 0.25
C MET A 412 8.79 16.84 0.69
N CYS A 413 9.02 16.71 1.99
CA CYS A 413 10.32 16.39 2.59
C CYS A 413 11.44 17.38 2.22
N CYS A 414 11.30 18.64 2.64
CA CYS A 414 12.43 19.56 2.57
C CYS A 414 13.52 19.20 3.59
N ARG A 415 14.70 19.85 3.48
CA ARG A 415 15.83 19.65 4.41
C ARG A 415 15.42 19.65 5.88
N GLN A 416 14.57 20.60 6.28
CA GLN A 416 14.18 20.79 7.67
C GLN A 416 13.32 19.65 8.23
N LEU A 417 12.77 18.79 7.38
CA LEU A 417 12.03 17.58 7.77
C LEU A 417 12.93 16.32 7.81
N GLY A 418 14.24 16.51 7.67
CA GLY A 418 15.25 15.46 7.77
C GLY A 418 15.57 14.80 6.44
N ALA A 419 15.29 15.43 5.29
CA ALA A 419 15.84 14.98 4.02
C ALA A 419 17.38 15.02 4.07
N ASP A 420 17.99 13.88 3.79
CA ASP A 420 19.44 13.68 3.89
C ASP A 420 20.17 14.30 2.70
N MET A 421 19.54 14.25 1.52
CA MET A 421 20.02 14.88 0.28
C MET A 421 18.86 15.62 -0.39
N VAL A 422 19.05 16.90 -0.70
CA VAL A 422 18.07 17.71 -1.43
C VAL A 422 18.74 18.28 -2.68
N MET A 423 18.30 17.77 -3.83
CA MET A 423 18.74 18.20 -5.15
C MET A 423 17.68 19.08 -5.79
N ALA A 424 18.09 19.99 -6.65
CA ALA A 424 17.18 20.79 -7.47
C ALA A 424 17.62 20.78 -8.93
N TRP A 425 16.65 20.73 -9.85
CA TRP A 425 16.88 21.04 -11.25
C TRP A 425 17.00 22.57 -11.44
N PRO A 426 17.57 23.05 -12.56
CA PRO A 426 17.68 24.49 -12.81
C PRO A 426 16.32 25.18 -12.96
N SER A 427 15.29 24.41 -13.33
CA SER A 427 13.88 24.82 -13.42
C SER A 427 13.15 24.91 -12.07
N ALA A 428 13.81 24.56 -10.96
CA ALA A 428 13.16 24.55 -9.67
C ALA A 428 12.88 25.97 -9.14
N GLU A 429 11.67 26.17 -8.63
CA GLU A 429 11.19 27.43 -8.08
C GLU A 429 10.77 27.21 -6.62
N ILE A 430 11.64 27.59 -5.68
CA ILE A 430 11.44 27.35 -4.25
C ILE A 430 11.07 28.66 -3.57
N ALA A 431 9.80 28.80 -3.17
CA ALA A 431 9.30 30.08 -2.66
C ALA A 431 8.23 29.91 -1.57
N VAL A 432 7.95 31.00 -0.84
CA VAL A 432 6.89 31.01 0.19
C VAL A 432 5.50 30.86 -0.45
N MET A 433 5.30 31.45 -1.62
CA MET A 433 4.10 31.35 -2.43
C MET A 433 4.42 31.70 -3.88
N GLY A 434 3.49 31.42 -4.80
CA GLY A 434 3.66 31.80 -6.20
C GLY A 434 3.87 33.31 -6.40
N PRO A 435 4.63 33.72 -7.44
CA PRO A 435 5.08 35.10 -7.61
C PRO A 435 3.92 36.11 -7.76
N ASP A 436 2.83 35.71 -8.42
CA ASP A 436 1.60 36.51 -8.50
C ASP A 436 0.99 36.78 -7.12
N GLY A 437 0.93 35.75 -6.28
CA GLY A 437 0.41 35.86 -4.91
C GLY A 437 1.28 36.81 -4.07
N ALA A 438 2.60 36.65 -4.13
CA ALA A 438 3.54 37.49 -3.40
C ALA A 438 3.43 38.96 -3.82
N ALA A 439 3.41 39.24 -5.13
CA ALA A 439 3.30 40.60 -5.66
C ALA A 439 1.96 41.26 -5.30
N ASN A 440 0.86 40.50 -5.30
CA ASN A 440 -0.46 40.98 -4.90
C ASN A 440 -0.55 41.40 -3.42
N ILE A 441 0.29 40.82 -2.56
CA ILE A 441 0.32 41.14 -1.12
C ILE A 441 1.33 42.25 -0.83
N ILE A 442 2.58 42.09 -1.26
CA ILE A 442 3.69 42.98 -0.89
C ILE A 442 3.59 44.31 -1.66
N PHE A 443 3.23 44.25 -2.95
CA PHE A 443 3.24 45.39 -3.87
C PHE A 443 1.84 45.84 -4.26
N LYS A 444 0.82 45.54 -3.45
CA LYS A 444 -0.61 45.79 -3.75
C LYS A 444 -0.91 47.22 -4.21
N HIS A 445 -0.26 48.20 -3.58
CA HIS A 445 -0.46 49.63 -3.83
C HIS A 445 0.72 50.26 -4.59
N ASP A 446 1.63 49.45 -5.12
CA ASP A 446 2.83 49.92 -5.78
C ASP A 446 2.57 50.12 -7.29
N PRO A 447 2.84 51.33 -7.85
CA PRO A 447 2.66 51.57 -9.27
C PRO A 447 3.63 50.78 -10.16
N GLU A 448 4.77 50.31 -9.63
CA GLU A 448 5.76 49.48 -10.34
C GLU A 448 5.61 47.98 -10.02
N LYS A 449 4.43 47.54 -9.56
CA LYS A 449 4.17 46.17 -9.13
C LYS A 449 4.69 45.08 -10.09
N GLU A 450 4.48 45.22 -11.40
CA GLU A 450 4.94 44.21 -12.37
C GLU A 450 6.47 44.12 -12.45
N LYS A 451 7.17 45.26 -12.35
CA LYS A 451 8.62 45.30 -12.29
C LYS A 451 9.14 44.63 -11.01
N LYS A 452 8.54 44.96 -9.86
CA LYS A 452 8.89 44.34 -8.57
C LYS A 452 8.54 42.85 -8.49
N LYS A 453 7.49 42.42 -9.19
CA LYS A 453 7.18 41.00 -9.38
C LYS A 453 8.30 40.31 -10.16
N GLN A 454 8.80 40.92 -11.23
CA GLN A 454 9.93 40.36 -11.98
C GLN A 454 11.21 40.30 -11.13
N GLU A 455 11.48 41.34 -10.32
CA GLU A 455 12.57 41.32 -9.34
C GLU A 455 12.40 40.18 -8.33
N TYR A 456 11.19 39.96 -7.81
CA TYR A 456 10.88 38.83 -6.93
C TYR A 456 11.12 37.47 -7.59
N ILE A 457 10.69 37.30 -8.85
CA ILE A 457 10.93 36.07 -9.62
C ILE A 457 12.42 35.82 -9.78
N ASN A 458 13.18 36.83 -10.20
CA ASN A 458 14.62 36.68 -10.43
C ASN A 458 15.38 36.38 -9.13
N GLU A 459 14.95 36.93 -8.00
CA GLU A 459 15.61 36.75 -6.70
C GLU A 459 15.20 35.43 -6.01
N PHE A 460 13.91 35.05 -6.08
CA PHE A 460 13.35 33.97 -5.24
C PHE A 460 12.76 32.79 -6.02
N SER A 461 12.33 32.95 -7.27
CA SER A 461 11.81 31.85 -8.10
C SER A 461 12.96 31.15 -8.85
N THR A 462 14.04 30.84 -8.15
CA THR A 462 15.22 30.12 -8.66
C THR A 462 15.72 29.14 -7.60
N PRO A 463 16.46 28.07 -7.96
CA PRO A 463 17.01 27.15 -6.97
C PRO A 463 18.22 27.75 -6.24
N TYR A 464 18.90 28.72 -6.85
CA TYR A 464 20.19 29.22 -6.41
C TYR A 464 20.11 29.92 -5.06
N LYS A 465 19.04 30.67 -4.80
CA LYS A 465 18.87 31.33 -3.50
C LYS A 465 18.72 30.32 -2.36
N ALA A 466 17.96 29.25 -2.59
CA ALA A 466 17.81 28.17 -1.63
C ALA A 466 19.13 27.42 -1.41
N ALA A 467 19.93 27.23 -2.47
CA ALA A 467 21.27 26.64 -2.40
C ALA A 467 22.28 27.52 -1.65
N GLU A 468 22.30 28.84 -1.89
CA GLU A 468 23.12 29.81 -1.13
C GLU A 468 22.83 29.75 0.38
N HIS A 469 21.59 29.43 0.74
CA HIS A 469 21.15 29.29 2.14
C HIS A 469 21.32 27.87 2.70
N GLY A 470 21.88 26.92 1.94
CA GLY A 470 22.09 25.53 2.37
C GLY A 470 20.81 24.70 2.50
N GLN A 471 19.70 25.17 1.93
CA GLN A 471 18.43 24.44 1.91
C GLN A 471 18.42 23.35 0.83
N ILE A 472 19.24 23.53 -0.21
CA ILE A 472 19.51 22.60 -1.31
C ILE A 472 21.01 22.26 -1.29
N ASP A 473 21.36 20.98 -1.40
CA ASP A 473 22.75 20.50 -1.46
C ASP A 473 23.42 20.87 -2.78
N CYS A 474 22.72 20.61 -3.88
CA CYS A 474 23.24 20.84 -5.21
C CYS A 474 22.12 21.13 -6.22
N VAL A 475 22.46 21.96 -7.19
CA VAL A 475 21.69 22.13 -8.42
C VAL A 475 22.33 21.23 -9.46
N ILE A 476 21.57 20.29 -10.02
CA ILE A 476 22.06 19.26 -10.94
C ILE A 476 21.45 19.45 -12.33
N GLU A 477 22.13 18.99 -13.38
CA GLU A 477 21.51 18.89 -14.70
C GLU A 477 20.44 17.77 -14.67
N PRO A 478 19.23 17.97 -15.23
CA PRO A 478 18.15 16.98 -15.16
C PRO A 478 18.55 15.56 -15.59
N LYS A 479 19.36 15.43 -16.65
CA LYS A 479 19.84 14.13 -17.15
C LYS A 479 20.67 13.32 -16.15
N GLU A 480 21.28 13.99 -15.17
CA GLU A 480 22.14 13.36 -14.15
C GLU A 480 21.35 12.83 -12.94
N THR A 481 20.02 12.93 -12.95
CA THR A 481 19.20 12.63 -11.76
C THR A 481 19.41 11.19 -11.24
N ARG A 482 19.43 10.19 -12.12
CA ARG A 482 19.67 8.78 -11.76
C ARG A 482 21.01 8.56 -11.05
N PRO A 483 22.18 8.88 -11.64
CA PRO A 483 23.46 8.64 -10.98
C PRO A 483 23.61 9.41 -9.67
N ARG A 484 22.99 10.60 -9.56
CA ARG A 484 23.01 11.38 -8.30
C ARG A 484 22.18 10.72 -7.21
N ILE A 485 21.00 10.17 -7.53
CA ILE A 485 20.18 9.40 -6.58
C ILE A 485 20.93 8.15 -6.12
N ILE A 486 21.50 7.36 -7.04
CA ILE A 486 22.24 6.13 -6.72
C ILE A 486 23.43 6.44 -5.80
N SER A 487 24.22 7.47 -6.15
CA SER A 487 25.34 7.90 -5.30
C SER A 487 24.89 8.34 -3.90
N ALA A 488 23.76 9.02 -3.78
CA ALA A 488 23.22 9.43 -2.49
C ALA A 488 22.70 8.24 -1.67
N LEU A 489 22.00 7.29 -2.30
CA LEU A 489 21.56 6.05 -1.64
C LEU A 489 22.75 5.24 -1.10
N ALA A 490 23.80 5.08 -1.91
CA ALA A 490 25.02 4.37 -1.49
C ALA A 490 25.70 5.03 -0.28
N MET A 491 25.75 6.37 -0.26
CA MET A 491 26.27 7.13 0.89
C MET A 491 25.43 6.91 2.16
N LEU A 492 24.11 6.80 2.01
CA LEU A 492 23.15 6.73 3.11
C LEU A 492 22.88 5.30 3.60
N TYR A 493 23.47 4.29 2.97
CA TYR A 493 23.28 2.88 3.34
C TYR A 493 23.48 2.61 4.84
N SER A 494 24.50 3.25 5.45
CA SER A 494 24.80 3.09 6.88
C SER A 494 24.06 4.08 7.79
N LYS A 495 23.04 4.80 7.30
CA LYS A 495 22.29 5.77 8.11
C LYS A 495 21.70 5.10 9.35
N ARG A 496 21.89 5.72 10.50
CA ARG A 496 21.26 5.33 11.77
C ARG A 496 20.81 6.60 12.48
N GLU A 497 19.54 6.68 12.81
CA GLU A 497 18.94 7.82 13.50
C GLU A 497 17.98 7.30 14.57
N GLU A 498 18.12 7.81 15.79
CA GLU A 498 17.22 7.47 16.90
C GLU A 498 16.16 8.56 17.10
N ARG A 499 14.99 8.16 17.62
CA ARG A 499 13.91 9.08 17.98
C ARG A 499 13.74 9.15 19.50
N PRO A 500 13.20 10.25 20.05
CA PRO A 500 12.90 10.34 21.48
C PRO A 500 12.02 9.17 21.95
N SER A 501 12.41 8.52 23.04
CA SER A 501 11.71 7.36 23.61
C SER A 501 10.25 7.70 23.96
N LYS A 502 9.32 6.87 23.46
CA LYS A 502 7.87 6.99 23.67
C LYS A 502 7.21 5.64 23.41
N LYS A 503 5.97 5.45 23.89
CA LYS A 503 5.18 4.25 23.53
C LYS A 503 4.86 4.19 22.04
N HIS A 504 4.41 5.32 21.49
CA HIS A 504 4.18 5.54 20.05
C HIS A 504 3.95 7.04 19.81
N GLY A 505 3.91 7.42 18.54
CA GLY A 505 3.46 8.73 18.09
C GLY A 505 2.00 9.07 18.43
N ASN A 506 1.63 10.34 18.30
CA ASN A 506 0.23 10.78 18.31
C ASN A 506 -0.07 11.52 17.00
N MET A 507 0.07 10.78 15.90
CA MET A 507 -0.19 11.27 14.55
C MET A 507 -1.65 11.72 14.39
N PRO A 508 -1.94 12.76 13.60
CA PRO A 508 -3.31 13.08 13.21
C PRO A 508 -4.01 11.89 12.53
N LEU A 509 -5.28 11.64 12.86
CA LEU A 509 -6.10 10.56 12.28
C LEU A 509 -7.17 11.12 11.33
#